data_AF-A0A0B8WKU9-F1
#
_entry.id   AF-A0A0B8WKU9-F1
#
_cell.length_a   1.000
_cell.length_b   1.000
_cell.length_c   1.000
_cell.angle_alpha   90.00
_cell.angle_beta   90.00
_cell.angle_gamma   90.00
#
_symmetry.space_group_name_H-M   'P 1'
#
loop_
_entity.id
_entity.type
_entity.pdbx_description
1 polymer ?
#
loop_
_entity_poly.entity_id
_entity_poly.type
_entity_poly.pdbx_seq_one_letter_code
_entity_poly.pdbx_strand_id
1 'polypeptide(L)'
;MALSVLSQASAFNPGAELWIVPDLEKSQWTARLDWYLNFQVSKASRHVSPALPSYLQEVLTETELPQFAVKTTQPLMISSEELLPNKWVVIIPWQDDLNTWITQGFEIWHKLKEPSLRLFLPPGQSAGRVQQEWQTHHSFEDFTVVLD
;
A
#
# COMPACT_ATOMS: atom_id res chain seq x y z
N MET A 1 12.05 15.76 -16.36
CA MET A 1 11.65 14.52 -15.70
C MET A 1 10.95 14.92 -14.43
N ALA A 2 9.63 14.74 -14.39
CA ALA A 2 8.77 15.56 -13.54
C ALA A 2 7.97 14.65 -12.63
N LEU A 3 8.38 14.60 -11.36
CA LEU A 3 7.47 14.32 -10.27
C LEU A 3 6.26 15.23 -10.45
N SER A 4 5.14 14.66 -10.90
CA SER A 4 3.93 15.44 -11.16
C SER A 4 3.06 15.39 -9.91
N VAL A 5 3.03 16.53 -9.21
CA VAL A 5 2.16 16.69 -8.05
C VAL A 5 0.75 16.97 -8.53
N LEU A 6 -0.18 16.08 -8.21
CA LEU A 6 -1.58 16.22 -8.55
C LEU A 6 -2.31 16.97 -7.44
N SER A 7 -3.24 17.84 -7.84
CA SER A 7 -4.18 18.47 -6.92
C SER A 7 -5.20 17.45 -6.40
N GLN A 8 -5.85 17.74 -5.27
CA GLN A 8 -6.91 16.88 -4.73
C GLN A 8 -8.04 16.62 -5.74
N ALA A 9 -8.38 17.60 -6.58
CA ALA A 9 -9.42 17.48 -7.60
C ALA A 9 -9.04 16.53 -8.75
N SER A 10 -7.75 16.31 -8.96
CA SER A 10 -7.21 15.46 -10.04
C SER A 10 -6.71 14.11 -9.52
N ALA A 11 -6.81 13.87 -8.21
CA ALA A 11 -6.24 12.71 -7.53
C ALA A 11 -6.73 11.36 -8.09
N PHE A 12 -7.96 11.31 -8.59
CA PHE A 12 -8.58 10.11 -9.16
C PHE A 12 -8.64 10.11 -10.69
N ASN A 13 -7.97 11.03 -11.37
CA ASN A 13 -7.94 11.05 -12.82
C ASN A 13 -7.22 9.81 -13.38
N PRO A 14 -7.59 9.31 -14.57
CA PRO A 14 -6.84 8.24 -15.22
C PRO A 14 -5.36 8.62 -15.43
N GLY A 15 -4.49 7.61 -15.53
CA GLY A 15 -3.07 7.80 -15.85
C GLY A 15 -2.09 7.04 -14.95
N ALA A 16 -2.56 6.22 -14.02
CA ALA A 16 -1.73 5.31 -13.25
C ALA A 16 -2.47 3.99 -13.02
N GLU A 17 -1.82 2.88 -13.37
CA GLU A 17 -2.37 1.53 -13.19
C GLU A 17 -2.30 1.07 -11.74
N LEU A 18 -1.27 1.48 -11.00
CA LEU A 18 -1.06 1.12 -9.60
C LEU A 18 -1.19 2.36 -8.70
N TRP A 19 -2.09 2.29 -7.72
CA TRP A 19 -2.24 3.30 -6.70
C TRP A 19 -1.75 2.74 -5.37
N ILE A 20 -0.79 3.42 -4.73
CA ILE A 20 -0.32 3.07 -3.40
C ILE A 20 -0.84 4.10 -2.41
N VAL A 21 -1.50 3.62 -1.36
CA VAL A 21 -2.14 4.44 -0.34
C VAL A 21 -1.72 4.00 1.07
N PRO A 22 -1.74 4.90 2.07
CA PRO A 22 -1.52 4.52 3.46
C PRO A 22 -2.73 3.78 4.04
N ASP A 23 -2.64 3.25 5.25
CA ASP A 23 -3.78 2.63 5.93
C ASP A 23 -4.90 3.62 6.28
N LEU A 24 -6.11 3.09 6.45
CA LEU A 24 -7.35 3.87 6.59
C LEU A 24 -7.35 4.80 7.81
N GLU A 25 -6.73 4.41 8.91
CA GLU A 25 -6.71 5.21 10.15
C GLU A 25 -5.81 6.45 10.04
N LYS A 26 -4.85 6.42 9.10
CA LYS A 26 -3.82 7.43 8.94
C LYS A 26 -3.98 8.27 7.67
N SER A 27 -4.94 7.95 6.80
CA SER A 27 -5.07 8.56 5.46
C SER A 27 -6.51 8.96 5.13
N GLN A 28 -6.71 10.24 4.79
CA GLN A 28 -8.01 10.69 4.29
C GLN A 28 -8.31 10.11 2.90
N TRP A 29 -7.27 9.91 2.09
CA TRP A 29 -7.41 9.31 0.76
C TRP A 29 -7.96 7.90 0.82
N THR A 30 -7.46 7.09 1.74
CA THR A 30 -7.89 5.70 1.92
C THR A 30 -9.33 5.65 2.42
N ALA A 31 -9.72 6.55 3.34
CA ALA A 31 -11.11 6.68 3.77
C ALA A 31 -12.04 7.10 2.62
N ARG A 32 -11.63 8.04 1.76
CA ARG A 32 -12.40 8.46 0.58
C ARG A 32 -12.56 7.29 -0.40
N LEU A 33 -11.48 6.58 -0.71
CA LEU A 33 -11.52 5.41 -1.60
C LEU A 33 -12.43 4.31 -1.06
N ASP A 34 -12.33 3.99 0.24
CA ASP A 34 -13.20 2.99 0.87
C ASP A 34 -14.68 3.40 0.80
N TRP A 35 -14.97 4.68 1.01
CA TRP A 35 -16.35 5.20 0.94
C TRP A 35 -16.92 5.17 -0.47
N TYR A 36 -16.17 5.65 -1.47
CA TYR A 36 -16.67 5.74 -2.85
C TYR A 36 -16.95 4.38 -3.48
N LEU A 37 -16.18 3.35 -3.11
CA LEU A 37 -16.21 2.05 -3.77
C LEU A 37 -16.71 0.94 -2.88
N ASN A 38 -17.01 1.26 -1.62
CA ASN A 38 -17.41 0.31 -0.59
C ASN A 38 -16.46 -0.90 -0.55
N PHE A 39 -15.15 -0.64 -0.56
CA PHE A 39 -14.12 -1.68 -0.55
C PHE A 39 -14.13 -2.50 0.75
N GLN A 40 -14.80 -2.01 1.79
CA GLN A 40 -14.85 -2.62 3.11
C GLN A 40 -13.45 -2.79 3.72
N VAL A 41 -12.53 -1.87 3.40
CA VAL A 41 -11.17 -1.81 3.94
C VAL A 41 -11.21 -1.77 5.46
N SER A 42 -12.15 -1.03 6.03
CA SER A 42 -12.40 -0.97 7.48
C SER A 42 -12.73 -2.33 8.12
N LYS A 43 -13.35 -3.26 7.38
CA LYS A 43 -13.59 -4.64 7.87
C LYS A 43 -12.36 -5.51 7.68
N ALA A 44 -11.73 -5.42 6.51
CA ALA A 44 -10.54 -6.21 6.18
C ALA A 44 -9.36 -5.90 7.12
N SER A 45 -9.14 -4.61 7.42
CA SER A 45 -8.07 -4.14 8.31
C SER A 45 -8.18 -4.65 9.75
N ARG A 46 -9.40 -4.95 10.21
CA ARG A 46 -9.66 -5.48 11.56
C ARG A 46 -9.59 -7.00 11.65
N HIS A 47 -9.38 -7.68 10.53
CA HIS A 47 -9.29 -9.13 10.51
C HIS A 47 -7.98 -9.57 11.18
N VAL A 48 -8.10 -10.16 12.37
CA VAL A 48 -6.97 -10.78 13.07
C VAL A 48 -6.96 -12.27 12.73
N SER A 49 -5.86 -12.74 12.15
CA SER A 49 -5.67 -14.18 11.93
C SER A 49 -5.77 -14.92 13.26
N PRO A 50 -6.55 -16.01 13.35
CA PRO A 50 -6.68 -16.76 14.59
C PRO A 50 -5.33 -17.31 15.02
N ALA A 51 -5.06 -17.23 16.33
CA ALA A 51 -3.87 -17.87 16.91
C ALA A 51 -3.96 -19.39 16.73
N LEU A 52 -2.82 -20.03 16.45
CA LEU A 52 -2.77 -21.48 16.31
C LEU A 52 -3.17 -22.14 17.65
N PRO A 53 -4.19 -23.02 17.68
CA PRO A 53 -4.57 -23.75 18.88
C PRO A 53 -3.39 -24.51 19.50
N SER A 54 -3.33 -24.60 20.84
CA SER A 54 -2.22 -25.24 21.57
C SER A 54 -1.96 -26.68 21.12
N TYR A 55 -3.02 -27.45 20.88
CA TYR A 55 -2.94 -28.81 20.36
C TYR A 55 -2.16 -28.90 19.04
N LEU A 56 -2.38 -27.97 18.11
CA LEU A 56 -1.65 -27.96 16.85
C LEU A 56 -0.19 -27.51 17.04
N GLN A 57 0.10 -26.69 18.05
CA GLN A 57 1.48 -26.32 18.39
C GLN A 57 2.25 -27.53 18.94
N GLU A 58 1.59 -28.35 19.77
CA GLU A 58 2.14 -29.60 20.30
C GLU A 58 2.43 -30.60 19.16
N VAL A 59 1.45 -30.84 18.28
CA VAL A 59 1.63 -31.74 17.12
C VAL A 59 2.75 -31.25 16.19
N LEU A 60 2.86 -29.95 15.92
CA LEU A 60 3.96 -29.39 15.13
C LEU A 60 5.33 -29.63 15.78
N THR A 61 5.39 -29.54 17.11
CA THR A 61 6.62 -29.77 17.88
C THR A 61 7.01 -31.26 17.86
N GLU A 62 6.04 -32.16 18.00
CA GLU A 62 6.27 -33.62 17.95
C GLU A 62 6.67 -34.12 16.56
N THR A 63 6.13 -33.50 15.51
CA THR A 63 6.38 -33.89 14.11
C THR A 63 7.61 -33.22 13.49
N GLU A 64 8.33 -32.38 14.26
CA GLU A 64 9.46 -31.57 13.79
C GLU A 64 9.14 -30.73 12.54
N LEU A 65 7.85 -30.39 12.35
CA LEU A 65 7.41 -29.59 11.22
C LEU A 65 7.72 -28.11 11.47
N PRO A 66 8.09 -27.36 10.41
CA PRO A 66 8.38 -25.94 10.55
C PRO A 66 7.12 -25.18 11.00
N GLN A 67 7.27 -24.33 12.01
CA GLN A 67 6.21 -23.41 12.41
C GLN A 67 5.92 -22.44 11.25
N PHE A 68 4.65 -22.38 10.84
CA PHE A 68 4.21 -21.36 9.90
C PHE A 68 3.65 -20.16 10.68
N ALA A 69 4.28 -19.00 10.51
CA ALA A 69 3.77 -17.74 11.02
C ALA A 69 3.00 -17.02 9.91
N VAL A 70 1.70 -16.80 10.12
CA VAL A 70 0.93 -15.88 9.26
C VAL A 70 1.28 -14.46 9.68
N LYS A 71 2.04 -13.73 8.85
CA LYS A 71 2.35 -12.32 9.12
C LYS A 71 1.03 -11.53 9.08
N THR A 72 0.70 -10.86 10.17
CA THR A 72 -0.56 -10.13 10.37
C THR A 72 -0.56 -8.72 9.79
N THR A 73 0.60 -8.06 9.69
CA THR A 73 0.76 -6.75 9.06
C THR A 73 1.35 -6.90 7.68
N GLN A 74 0.51 -7.21 6.70
CA GLN A 74 0.88 -7.25 5.28
C GLN A 74 0.15 -6.15 4.51
N PRO A 75 0.77 -5.61 3.44
CA PRO A 75 0.07 -4.76 2.49
C PRO A 75 -1.17 -5.46 1.92
N LEU A 76 -2.28 -4.73 1.80
CA LEU A 76 -3.52 -5.22 1.21
C LEU A 76 -3.59 -4.76 -0.26
N MET A 77 -3.67 -5.69 -1.20
CA MET A 77 -3.88 -5.39 -2.62
C MET A 77 -5.33 -5.68 -3.01
N ILE A 78 -5.98 -4.71 -3.63
CA ILE A 78 -7.36 -4.78 -4.12
C ILE A 78 -7.32 -4.58 -5.63
N SER A 79 -7.91 -5.53 -6.38
CA SER A 79 -8.17 -5.33 -7.81
C SER A 79 -9.30 -4.32 -7.96
N SER A 80 -9.02 -3.19 -8.57
CA SER A 80 -9.95 -2.07 -8.74
C SER A 80 -10.28 -1.80 -10.21
N GLU A 81 -9.81 -2.68 -11.10
CA GLU A 81 -10.17 -2.69 -12.51
C GLU A 81 -11.71 -2.63 -12.68
N GLU A 82 -12.17 -1.88 -13.67
CA GLU A 82 -13.59 -1.57 -13.97
C GLU A 82 -14.30 -0.61 -12.99
N LEU A 83 -13.82 -0.45 -11.75
CA LEU A 83 -14.43 0.42 -10.74
C LEU A 83 -13.71 1.77 -10.60
N LEU A 84 -12.41 1.76 -10.80
CA LEU A 84 -11.55 2.94 -10.80
C LEU A 84 -10.75 3.02 -12.09
N PRO A 85 -10.21 4.20 -12.42
CA PRO A 85 -9.32 4.36 -13.57
C PRO A 85 -7.88 3.88 -13.25
N ASN A 86 -7.76 2.73 -12.58
CA ASN A 86 -6.54 2.01 -12.26
C ASN A 86 -6.83 0.50 -12.21
N LYS A 87 -5.79 -0.33 -12.21
CA LYS A 87 -5.90 -1.80 -12.10
C LYS A 87 -5.88 -2.26 -10.65
N TRP A 88 -5.00 -1.67 -9.84
CA TRP A 88 -4.77 -2.10 -8.47
C TRP A 88 -4.64 -0.93 -7.50
N VAL A 89 -5.28 -1.08 -6.34
CA VAL A 89 -5.02 -0.26 -5.15
C VAL A 89 -4.27 -1.11 -4.13
N VAL A 90 -3.12 -0.62 -3.67
CA VAL A 90 -2.31 -1.26 -2.64
C VAL A 90 -2.29 -0.36 -1.41
N ILE A 91 -2.70 -0.93 -0.28
CA ILE A 91 -2.73 -0.28 1.02
C ILE A 91 -1.52 -0.75 1.82
N ILE A 92 -0.60 0.16 2.13
CA ILE A 92 0.61 -0.13 2.91
C ILE A 92 0.47 0.52 4.29
N PRO A 93 0.62 -0.25 5.39
CA PRO A 93 0.55 0.30 6.74
C PRO A 93 1.55 1.44 6.96
N TRP A 94 1.08 2.57 7.49
CA TRP A 94 1.92 3.71 7.84
C TRP A 94 2.35 3.65 9.31
N GLN A 95 3.68 3.64 9.55
CA GLN A 95 4.29 3.58 10.89
C GLN A 95 5.15 4.81 11.20
N ASP A 96 4.77 5.97 10.65
CA ASP A 96 5.48 7.26 10.82
C ASP A 96 6.93 7.28 10.29
N ASP A 97 7.33 6.26 9.54
CA ASP A 97 8.61 6.18 8.84
C ASP A 97 8.41 6.13 7.32
N LEU A 98 8.91 7.18 6.66
CA LEU A 98 8.78 7.35 5.22
C LEU A 98 9.66 6.37 4.44
N ASN A 99 10.87 6.10 4.94
CA ASN A 99 11.83 5.29 4.20
C ASN A 99 11.35 3.84 4.09
N THR A 100 10.90 3.26 5.21
CA THR A 100 10.33 1.91 5.21
C THR A 100 9.06 1.80 4.36
N TRP A 101 8.18 2.81 4.40
CA TRP A 101 6.97 2.83 3.59
C TRP A 101 7.28 2.91 2.08
N ILE A 102 8.20 3.79 1.68
CA ILE A 102 8.66 3.90 0.29
C ILE A 102 9.35 2.62 -0.16
N THR A 103 10.20 2.02 0.67
CA THR A 103 10.87 0.75 0.36
C THR A 103 9.86 -0.35 0.10
N GLN A 104 8.82 -0.48 0.94
CA GLN A 104 7.76 -1.45 0.73
C GLN A 104 6.96 -1.17 -0.55
N GLY A 105 6.60 0.09 -0.81
CA GLY A 105 5.91 0.47 -2.04
C GLY A 105 6.73 0.18 -3.28
N PHE A 106 8.03 0.47 -3.23
CA PHE A 106 8.99 0.17 -4.28
C PHE A 106 9.11 -1.32 -4.55
N GLU A 107 9.25 -2.15 -3.51
CA GLU A 107 9.31 -3.60 -3.69
C GLU A 107 8.06 -4.17 -4.35
N ILE A 108 6.88 -3.70 -3.96
CA ILE A 108 5.60 -4.13 -4.54
C ILE A 108 5.54 -3.71 -6.00
N TRP A 109 5.86 -2.45 -6.29
CA TRP A 109 5.89 -1.91 -7.64
C TRP A 109 6.85 -2.68 -8.56
N HIS A 110 8.06 -2.97 -8.10
CA HIS A 110 9.05 -3.75 -8.85
C HIS A 110 8.60 -5.20 -9.07
N LYS A 111 8.01 -5.86 -8.05
CA LYS A 111 7.45 -7.22 -8.18
C LYS A 111 6.30 -7.29 -9.19
N LEU A 112 5.57 -6.19 -9.38
CA LEU A 112 4.48 -6.07 -10.35
C LEU A 112 4.96 -5.70 -11.77
N LYS A 113 6.28 -5.72 -12.03
CA LYS A 113 6.89 -5.33 -13.31
C LYS A 113 6.66 -3.86 -13.67
N GLU A 114 6.77 -2.99 -12.66
CA GLU A 114 6.95 -1.55 -12.86
C GLU A 114 5.77 -0.88 -13.61
N PRO A 115 4.51 -1.05 -13.15
CA PRO A 115 3.36 -0.38 -13.75
C PRO A 115 3.40 1.13 -13.51
N SER A 116 2.64 1.90 -14.28
CA SER A 116 2.48 3.35 -14.04
C SER A 116 1.93 3.61 -12.62
N LEU A 117 2.62 4.49 -11.89
CA LEU A 117 2.48 4.62 -10.44
C LEU A 117 1.85 5.95 -10.01
N ARG A 118 0.95 5.85 -9.04
CA ARG A 118 0.46 6.99 -8.25
C ARG A 118 0.64 6.73 -6.77
N LEU A 119 1.35 7.62 -6.10
CA LEU A 119 1.55 7.58 -4.65
C LEU A 119 0.63 8.59 -3.98
N PHE A 120 -0.23 8.12 -3.08
CA PHE A 120 -0.98 8.96 -2.16
C PHE A 120 -0.20 9.05 -0.85
N LEU A 121 0.24 10.25 -0.50
CA LEU A 121 1.16 10.41 0.60
C LEU A 121 0.45 10.34 1.96
N PRO A 122 1.11 9.79 2.99
CA PRO A 122 0.70 9.96 4.37
C PRO A 122 0.68 11.44 4.80
N PRO A 123 -0.09 11.79 5.84
CA PRO A 123 -0.22 13.16 6.32
C PRO A 123 1.13 13.74 6.72
N GLY A 124 1.35 15.02 6.37
CA GLY A 124 2.56 15.76 6.75
C GLY A 124 3.80 15.45 5.91
N GLN A 125 3.70 14.60 4.88
CA GLN A 125 4.80 14.34 3.95
C GLN A 125 4.80 15.32 2.78
N SER A 126 5.99 15.64 2.28
CA SER A 126 6.17 16.52 1.12
C SER A 126 6.65 15.73 -0.09
N ALA A 127 6.23 16.17 -1.27
CA ALA A 127 6.60 15.54 -2.53
C ALA A 127 8.13 15.52 -2.74
N GLY A 128 8.84 16.57 -2.28
CA GLY A 128 10.31 16.64 -2.37
C GLY A 128 11.03 15.60 -1.52
N ARG A 129 10.55 15.33 -0.30
CA ARG A 129 11.14 14.30 0.57
C ARG A 129 10.93 12.89 -0.02
N VAL A 130 9.74 12.64 -0.57
CA VAL A 130 9.43 11.37 -1.25
C VAL A 130 10.30 11.17 -2.47
N GLN A 131 10.52 12.22 -3.26
CA GLN A 131 11.39 12.15 -4.43
C GLN A 131 12.83 11.77 -4.06
N GLN A 132 13.38 12.33 -2.98
CA GLN A 132 14.74 12.01 -2.52
C GLN A 132 14.86 10.55 -2.08
N GLU A 133 13.91 10.06 -1.28
CA GLU A 133 13.91 8.68 -0.82
C GLU A 133 13.71 7.70 -2.00
N TRP A 134 12.79 7.98 -2.93
CA TRP A 134 12.54 7.14 -4.09
C TRP A 134 13.76 7.03 -5.02
N GLN A 135 14.48 8.14 -5.23
CA GLN A 135 15.71 8.17 -6.02
C GLN A 135 16.84 7.31 -5.45
N THR A 136 16.80 7.00 -4.16
CA THR A 136 17.77 6.11 -3.52
C THR A 136 17.61 4.66 -3.97
N HIS A 137 16.40 4.26 -4.38
CA HIS A 137 16.08 2.89 -4.78
C HIS A 137 16.11 2.67 -6.30
N HIS A 138 15.79 3.68 -7.11
CA HIS A 138 15.75 3.52 -8.57
C HIS A 138 16.08 4.80 -9.33
N SER A 139 16.83 4.65 -10.42
CA SER A 139 17.10 5.74 -11.35
C SER A 139 15.91 5.96 -12.26
N PHE A 140 15.14 7.02 -11.96
CA PHE A 140 14.28 7.76 -12.87
C PHE A 140 13.17 6.99 -13.62
N GLU A 141 11.97 7.01 -13.03
CA GLU A 141 10.70 6.86 -13.75
C GLU A 141 9.72 8.01 -13.44
N ASP A 142 8.85 8.35 -14.40
CA ASP A 142 7.80 9.37 -14.20
C ASP A 142 6.64 8.77 -13.40
N PHE A 143 6.46 9.24 -12.17
CA PHE A 143 5.31 8.88 -11.32
C PHE A 143 4.56 10.11 -10.81
N THR A 144 3.30 9.88 -10.46
CA THR A 144 2.40 10.93 -9.92
C THR A 144 2.34 10.86 -8.41
N VAL A 145 2.28 12.00 -7.75
CA VAL A 145 2.15 12.10 -6.29
C VAL A 145 0.94 12.93 -5.93
N VAL A 146 0.15 12.45 -4.97
CA VAL A 146 -1.00 13.14 -4.41
C VAL A 146 -0.70 13.48 -2.96
N LEU A 147 -0.78 14.76 -2.62
CA LEU A 147 -0.65 15.24 -1.24
C LEU A 147 -1.96 15.01 -0.46
N ASP A 148 -1.86 14.72 0.83
CA ASP A 148 -3.00 14.72 1.75
C ASP A 148 -3.58 16.13 1.92
#